data_AF-A0A0T1SCI7-F1
#
_entry.id   AF-A0A0T1SCI7-F1
#
_cell.length_a   1.000
_cell.length_b   1.000
_cell.length_c   1.000
_cell.angle_alpha   90.00
_cell.angle_beta   90.00
_cell.angle_gamma   90.00
#
_symmetry.space_group_name_H-M   'P 1'
#
loop_
_entity.id
_entity.type
_entity.pdbx_description
1 polymer ?
#
loop_
_entity_poly.entity_id
_entity_poly.type
_entity_poly.pdbx_seq_one_letter_code
_entity_poly.pdbx_strand_id
1 'polypeptide(L)'
;MLIKGYDVGPLVAGESLLVQPGFWSNYLLAMCSDGGCAERPVPEWFGEDGADVDALSEVLFDPERWPVFRVPTGDGPGAVLVYRNLDGDYGTDYLLSPPGGSRVEQIACWDGDFSGTGLTWRELIRMADNPSFAAEGVQDPTIRFLLLLPLLTDPEVPESASARLMAALAAVGAPQDTASLTAEHLLAHLTRRSRHDPTWASPLSGS
;
A
#
# COMPACT_ATOMS: atom_id res chain seq x y z
N MET A 1 -1.28 18.98 8.32
CA MET A 1 -0.77 18.85 6.93
C MET A 1 -1.94 19.11 6.00
N LEU A 2 -1.83 20.08 5.10
CA LEU A 2 -2.86 20.34 4.08
C LEU A 2 -2.54 19.47 2.87
N ILE A 3 -3.39 18.49 2.55
CA ILE A 3 -3.25 17.68 1.33
C ILE A 3 -4.06 18.40 0.25
N LYS A 4 -3.38 19.10 -0.66
CA LYS A 4 -4.06 19.80 -1.76
C LYS A 4 -4.90 18.80 -2.57
N GLY A 5 -6.15 19.16 -2.84
CA GLY A 5 -7.14 18.27 -3.46
C GLY A 5 -8.05 17.57 -2.44
N TYR A 6 -7.68 17.60 -1.16
CA TYR A 6 -8.44 17.06 -0.03
C TYR A 6 -8.81 18.13 1.00
N ASP A 7 -8.81 19.40 0.60
CA ASP A 7 -9.03 20.55 1.46
C ASP A 7 -10.43 20.55 2.14
N VAL A 8 -11.33 19.65 1.71
CA VAL A 8 -12.70 19.47 2.19
C VAL A 8 -13.00 18.07 2.74
N GLY A 9 -12.06 17.11 2.63
CA GLY A 9 -12.28 15.73 3.10
C GLY A 9 -12.02 15.59 4.60
N PRO A 10 -12.73 14.70 5.32
CA PRO A 10 -12.55 14.49 6.76
C PRO A 10 -11.31 13.62 7.05
N LEU A 11 -10.14 14.11 6.64
CA LEU A 11 -8.88 13.40 6.79
C LEU A 11 -8.56 13.13 8.26
N VAL A 12 -8.30 11.86 8.59
CA VAL A 12 -7.89 11.43 9.94
C VAL A 12 -6.59 10.64 9.87
N ALA A 13 -5.79 10.67 10.94
CA ALA A 13 -4.62 9.81 11.04
C ALA A 13 -5.05 8.33 11.10
N GLY A 14 -4.55 7.52 10.17
CA GLY A 14 -4.88 6.11 10.02
C GLY A 14 -3.86 5.18 10.67
N GLU A 15 -2.69 5.67 11.08
CA GLU A 15 -1.55 4.84 11.48
C GLU A 15 -1.85 3.85 12.62
N SER A 16 -2.81 4.15 13.50
CA SER A 16 -3.25 3.22 14.56
C SER A 16 -4.06 2.02 14.05
N LEU A 17 -4.60 2.09 12.83
CA LEU A 17 -5.34 1.00 12.19
C LEU A 17 -4.42 -0.12 11.70
N LEU A 18 -3.12 0.18 11.49
CA LEU A 18 -2.13 -0.77 10.94
C LEU A 18 -1.85 -1.98 11.83
N VAL A 19 -2.21 -1.88 13.12
CA VAL A 19 -2.03 -2.94 14.12
C VAL A 19 -3.36 -3.60 14.49
N GLN A 20 -4.48 -3.16 13.90
CA GLN A 20 -5.78 -3.77 14.15
C GLN A 20 -5.92 -5.04 13.28
N PRO A 21 -6.49 -6.11 13.83
CA PRO A 21 -6.95 -7.23 13.02
C PRO A 21 -7.89 -6.75 11.91
N GLY A 22 -7.73 -7.36 10.75
CA GLY A 22 -8.47 -7.08 9.52
C GLY A 22 -7.75 -6.12 8.58
N PHE A 23 -6.67 -5.44 8.99
CA PHE A 23 -6.08 -4.36 8.18
C PHE A 23 -5.43 -4.89 6.93
N TRP A 24 -4.57 -5.90 7.06
CA TRP A 24 -3.78 -6.39 5.94
C TRP A 24 -4.64 -7.15 4.94
N SER A 25 -5.67 -7.86 5.41
CA SER A 25 -6.66 -8.44 4.51
C SER A 25 -7.47 -7.37 3.76
N ASN A 26 -8.00 -6.36 4.45
CA ASN A 26 -8.71 -5.26 3.77
C ASN A 26 -7.84 -4.54 2.74
N TYR A 27 -6.53 -4.48 2.98
CA TYR A 27 -5.61 -3.72 2.14
C TYR A 27 -5.01 -4.52 0.96
N LEU A 28 -4.63 -5.79 1.17
CA LEU A 28 -3.85 -6.57 0.20
C LEU A 28 -4.62 -7.73 -0.43
N LEU A 29 -5.70 -8.22 0.18
CA LEU A 29 -6.37 -9.46 -0.24
C LEU A 29 -6.93 -9.39 -1.67
N ALA A 30 -7.44 -8.24 -2.07
CA ALA A 30 -7.99 -8.03 -3.41
C ALA A 30 -6.93 -8.34 -4.50
N MET A 31 -5.68 -7.96 -4.28
CA MET A 31 -4.58 -8.23 -5.22
C MET A 31 -4.24 -9.71 -5.34
N CYS A 32 -4.55 -10.54 -4.33
CA CYS A 32 -4.34 -11.97 -4.40
C CYS A 32 -5.30 -12.68 -5.37
N SER A 33 -6.41 -12.04 -5.76
CA SER A 33 -7.53 -12.68 -6.46
C SER A 33 -7.35 -12.85 -7.97
N ASP A 34 -6.49 -12.06 -8.61
CA ASP A 34 -6.28 -12.12 -10.06
C ASP A 34 -5.37 -13.29 -10.50
N GLY A 35 -5.01 -14.17 -9.58
CA GLY A 35 -3.89 -15.12 -9.63
C GLY A 35 -4.02 -16.38 -10.49
N GLY A 36 -5.11 -16.63 -11.23
CA GLY A 36 -5.27 -17.91 -11.96
C GLY A 36 -5.20 -19.17 -11.06
N CYS A 37 -5.29 -18.99 -9.75
CA CYS A 37 -5.28 -20.04 -8.75
C CYS A 37 -6.67 -20.62 -8.57
N ALA A 38 -6.75 -21.91 -8.25
CA ALA A 38 -8.01 -22.58 -7.98
C ALA A 38 -8.64 -22.14 -6.64
N GLU A 39 -7.82 -21.66 -5.70
CA GLU A 39 -8.27 -21.27 -4.36
C GLU A 39 -8.52 -19.76 -4.30
N ARG A 40 -9.70 -19.40 -3.79
CA ARG A 40 -10.09 -18.00 -3.57
C ARG A 40 -9.31 -17.48 -2.36
N PRO A 41 -8.62 -16.33 -2.45
CA PRO A 41 -7.98 -15.73 -1.28
C PRO A 41 -9.01 -15.45 -0.19
N VAL A 42 -8.63 -15.74 1.05
CA VAL A 42 -9.45 -15.51 2.25
C VAL A 42 -8.63 -14.78 3.33
N PRO A 43 -9.27 -14.06 4.27
CA PRO A 43 -8.58 -13.32 5.33
C PRO A 43 -7.58 -14.13 6.15
N GLU A 44 -7.82 -15.43 6.31
CA GLU A 44 -6.99 -16.34 7.10
C GLU A 44 -5.56 -16.45 6.51
N TRP A 45 -5.38 -16.09 5.24
CA TRP A 45 -4.06 -15.99 4.63
C TRP A 45 -3.17 -14.93 5.31
N PHE A 46 -3.78 -13.92 5.93
CA PHE A 46 -3.13 -12.87 6.72
C PHE A 46 -3.25 -13.12 8.24
N GLY A 47 -3.86 -14.23 8.67
CA GLY A 47 -4.01 -14.59 10.09
C GLY A 47 -5.25 -13.98 10.76
N GLU A 48 -6.15 -13.42 9.96
CA GLU A 48 -7.36 -12.73 10.40
C GLU A 48 -8.58 -13.56 10.00
N ASP A 49 -9.70 -13.45 10.70
CA ASP A 49 -10.95 -14.06 10.24
C ASP A 49 -11.85 -13.05 9.51
N GLY A 50 -12.94 -13.53 8.93
CA GLY A 50 -13.89 -12.65 8.23
C GLY A 50 -14.53 -11.59 9.14
N ALA A 51 -14.69 -11.86 10.44
CA ALA A 51 -15.29 -10.91 11.37
C ALA A 51 -14.33 -9.76 11.71
N ASP A 52 -13.04 -10.05 11.83
CA ASP A 52 -11.99 -9.03 11.98
C ASP A 52 -11.98 -8.09 10.78
N VAL A 53 -12.06 -8.65 9.56
CA VAL A 53 -12.11 -7.88 8.31
C VAL A 53 -13.35 -7.01 8.24
N ASP A 54 -14.53 -7.57 8.51
CA ASP A 54 -15.80 -6.85 8.50
C ASP A 54 -15.78 -5.71 9.52
N ALA A 55 -15.35 -5.97 10.76
CA ALA A 55 -15.29 -4.98 11.82
C ALA A 55 -14.35 -3.80 11.49
N LEU A 56 -13.19 -4.07 10.87
CA LEU A 56 -12.28 -3.01 10.48
C LEU A 56 -12.76 -2.26 9.23
N SER A 57 -13.45 -2.94 8.31
CA SER A 57 -13.95 -2.33 7.07
C SER A 57 -14.91 -1.16 7.35
N GLU A 58 -15.75 -1.28 8.38
CA GLU A 58 -16.66 -0.22 8.84
C GLU A 58 -15.93 1.07 9.26
N VAL A 59 -14.70 0.93 9.77
CA VAL A 59 -13.87 2.08 10.20
C VAL A 59 -13.01 2.59 9.05
N LEU A 60 -12.49 1.68 8.24
CA LEU A 60 -11.56 1.99 7.15
C LEU A 60 -12.26 2.70 5.99
N PHE A 61 -13.52 2.33 5.72
CA PHE A 61 -14.34 2.84 4.62
C PHE A 61 -15.43 3.83 5.07
N ASP A 62 -15.35 4.34 6.31
CA ASP A 62 -16.29 5.32 6.85
C ASP A 62 -16.31 6.61 5.98
N PRO A 63 -17.46 7.00 5.40
CA PRO A 63 -17.54 8.22 4.59
C PRO A 63 -17.25 9.51 5.37
N GLU A 64 -17.44 9.50 6.69
CA GLU A 64 -17.17 10.63 7.58
C GLU A 64 -15.72 10.68 8.06
N ARG A 65 -14.89 9.69 7.74
CA ARG A 65 -13.49 9.61 8.17
C ARG A 65 -12.63 9.02 7.08
N TRP A 66 -11.65 9.77 6.61
CA TRP A 66 -10.79 9.34 5.52
C TRP A 66 -9.39 9.05 6.08
N PRO A 67 -9.07 7.78 6.42
CA PRO A 67 -7.77 7.39 6.94
C PRO A 67 -6.62 7.81 6.04
N VAL A 68 -5.61 8.42 6.66
CA VAL A 68 -4.36 8.84 6.02
C VAL A 68 -3.19 8.12 6.67
N PHE A 69 -2.38 7.45 5.86
CA PHE A 69 -1.17 6.75 6.31
C PHE A 69 0.06 7.46 5.75
N ARG A 70 0.91 7.98 6.65
CA ARG A 70 2.12 8.71 6.26
C ARG A 70 3.34 7.80 6.32
N VAL A 71 4.13 7.83 5.26
CA VAL A 71 5.38 7.07 5.13
C VAL A 71 6.51 8.08 4.83
N PRO A 72 6.94 8.86 5.84
CA PRO A 72 7.95 9.90 5.62
C PRO A 72 9.33 9.26 5.43
N THR A 73 10.15 9.77 4.52
CA THR A 73 11.50 9.24 4.23
C THR A 73 12.58 10.20 4.71
N GLY A 74 13.70 9.65 5.19
CA GLY A 74 14.82 10.45 5.70
C GLY A 74 15.55 11.25 4.63
N ASP A 75 15.51 10.79 3.37
CA ASP A 75 16.28 11.33 2.26
C ASP A 75 15.49 11.40 0.93
N GLY A 76 14.34 12.06 0.92
CA GLY A 76 13.59 12.25 -0.34
C GLY A 76 12.11 12.52 -0.12
N PRO A 77 11.29 12.35 -1.16
CA PRO A 77 9.85 12.42 -0.99
C PRO A 77 9.36 11.26 -0.12
N GLY A 78 8.48 11.55 0.83
CA GLY A 78 7.69 10.54 1.54
C GLY A 78 6.46 10.13 0.73
N ALA A 79 5.82 9.03 1.09
CA ALA A 79 4.49 8.69 0.55
C ALA A 79 3.40 9.03 1.56
N VAL A 80 2.21 9.32 1.03
CA VAL A 80 0.97 9.48 1.79
C VAL A 80 -0.10 8.65 1.09
N LEU A 81 -0.72 7.75 1.81
CA LEU A 81 -1.86 6.98 1.34
C LEU A 81 -3.13 7.60 1.92
N VAL A 82 -4.16 7.77 1.11
CA VAL A 82 -5.45 8.32 1.53
C VAL A 82 -6.56 7.38 1.11
N TYR A 83 -7.33 6.87 2.08
CA TYR A 83 -8.60 6.21 1.82
C TYR A 83 -9.64 7.30 1.52
N ARG A 84 -9.88 7.51 0.24
CA ARG A 84 -10.85 8.48 -0.27
C ARG A 84 -12.23 7.83 -0.21
N ASN A 85 -12.91 7.97 0.93
CA ASN A 85 -14.24 7.38 1.14
C ASN A 85 -15.36 8.32 0.68
N LEU A 86 -15.23 8.91 -0.51
CA LEU A 86 -16.27 9.77 -1.07
C LEU A 86 -17.39 8.92 -1.67
N ASP A 87 -18.63 9.20 -1.31
CA ASP A 87 -19.78 8.47 -1.87
C ASP A 87 -19.83 8.61 -3.40
N GLY A 88 -19.95 7.48 -4.10
CA GLY A 88 -19.88 7.38 -5.55
C GLY A 88 -18.49 7.51 -6.19
N ASP A 89 -17.44 7.75 -5.39
CA ASP A 89 -16.08 7.97 -5.87
C ASP A 89 -15.06 7.50 -4.81
N TYR A 90 -15.20 6.23 -4.40
CA TYR A 90 -14.36 5.60 -3.39
C TYR A 90 -13.05 5.08 -3.99
N GLY A 91 -11.97 5.15 -3.21
CA GLY A 91 -10.67 4.72 -3.71
C GLY A 91 -9.54 4.88 -2.71
N THR A 92 -8.34 4.43 -3.10
CA THR A 92 -7.10 4.70 -2.36
C THR A 92 -6.16 5.52 -3.22
N ASP A 93 -5.89 6.75 -2.81
CA ASP A 93 -4.91 7.60 -3.49
C ASP A 93 -3.53 7.49 -2.85
N TYR A 94 -2.52 7.51 -3.70
CA TYR A 94 -1.12 7.48 -3.31
C TYR A 94 -0.44 8.76 -3.77
N LEU A 95 0.10 9.50 -2.81
CA LEU A 95 0.68 10.81 -3.02
C LEU A 95 2.16 10.80 -2.62
N LEU A 96 3.00 11.51 -3.37
CA LEU A 96 4.36 11.85 -2.94
C LEU A 96 4.38 13.22 -2.27
N SER A 97 4.99 13.28 -1.09
CA SER A 97 5.18 14.50 -0.32
C SER A 97 6.66 14.88 -0.30
N PRO A 98 7.06 16.00 -0.90
CA PRO A 98 8.46 16.42 -0.92
C PRO A 98 8.95 16.79 0.49
N PRO A 99 10.28 16.72 0.73
CA PRO A 99 10.86 17.21 1.97
C PRO A 99 10.46 18.67 2.21
N GLY A 100 9.90 18.98 3.38
CA GLY A 100 9.47 20.34 3.72
C GLY A 100 8.04 20.72 3.31
N GLY A 101 7.28 19.82 2.68
CA GLY A 101 5.81 19.78 2.79
C GLY A 101 4.98 20.83 2.03
N SER A 102 5.48 21.45 0.96
CA SER A 102 4.72 22.51 0.29
C SER A 102 3.72 22.05 -0.78
N ARG A 103 3.87 20.85 -1.36
CA ARG A 103 2.95 20.33 -2.39
C ARG A 103 3.04 18.83 -2.54
N VAL A 104 1.96 18.12 -2.25
CA VAL A 104 1.81 16.69 -2.56
C VAL A 104 1.40 16.50 -4.02
N GLU A 105 1.93 15.48 -4.66
CA GLU A 105 1.59 15.07 -6.04
C GLU A 105 1.00 13.66 -6.00
N GLN A 106 -0.17 13.47 -6.61
CA GLN A 106 -0.75 12.15 -6.76
C GLN A 106 0.01 11.37 -7.82
N ILE A 107 0.57 10.23 -7.42
CA ILE A 107 1.34 9.36 -8.32
C ILE A 107 0.56 8.13 -8.74
N ALA A 108 -0.44 7.72 -7.95
CA ALA A 108 -1.33 6.62 -8.30
C ALA A 108 -2.66 6.71 -7.56
N CYS A 109 -3.67 6.00 -8.06
CA CYS A 109 -4.87 5.64 -7.32
C CYS A 109 -5.23 4.17 -7.51
N TRP A 110 -6.06 3.67 -6.61
CA TRP A 110 -6.68 2.36 -6.68
C TRP A 110 -8.20 2.51 -6.51
N ASP A 111 -8.91 2.54 -7.63
CA ASP A 111 -10.36 2.79 -7.71
C ASP A 111 -11.04 1.58 -8.40
N GLY A 112 -10.80 0.39 -7.84
CA GLY A 112 -11.07 -0.90 -8.49
C GLY A 112 -9.85 -1.44 -9.22
N ASP A 113 -9.27 -0.63 -10.12
CA ASP A 113 -8.00 -0.90 -10.80
C ASP A 113 -6.93 0.13 -10.42
N PHE A 114 -5.67 -0.27 -10.57
CA PHE A 114 -4.55 0.65 -10.40
C PHE A 114 -4.42 1.60 -11.59
N SER A 115 -4.21 2.88 -11.30
CA SER A 115 -3.76 3.85 -12.30
C SER A 115 -2.62 4.70 -11.76
N GLY A 116 -1.70 5.10 -12.63
CA GLY A 116 -0.60 6.01 -12.31
C GLY A 116 0.79 5.43 -12.55
N THR A 117 1.78 6.15 -12.03
CA THR A 117 3.22 5.98 -12.35
C THR A 117 4.00 5.15 -11.33
N GLY A 118 3.36 4.72 -10.23
CA GLY A 118 3.89 3.75 -9.26
C GLY A 118 5.35 3.94 -8.84
N LEU A 119 6.02 2.84 -8.49
CA LEU A 119 7.39 2.77 -7.99
C LEU A 119 8.12 1.57 -8.58
N THR A 120 9.42 1.75 -8.86
CA THR A 120 10.34 0.64 -9.08
C THR A 120 10.60 -0.13 -7.78
N TRP A 121 11.11 -1.36 -7.87
CA TRP A 121 11.47 -2.14 -6.68
C TRP A 121 12.51 -1.39 -5.83
N ARG A 122 13.50 -0.78 -6.47
CA ARG A 122 14.56 -0.03 -5.79
C ARG A 122 14.03 1.18 -5.04
N GLU A 123 13.09 1.92 -5.62
CA GLU A 123 12.46 3.08 -4.97
C GLU A 123 11.60 2.65 -3.79
N LEU A 124 10.79 1.60 -3.95
CA LEU A 124 9.97 1.04 -2.89
C LEU A 124 10.83 0.62 -1.69
N ILE A 125 11.91 -0.13 -1.92
CA ILE A 125 12.82 -0.57 -0.85
C ILE A 125 13.50 0.62 -0.18
N ARG A 126 13.99 1.59 -0.96
CA ARG A 126 14.60 2.80 -0.40
C ARG A 126 13.63 3.55 0.50
N MET A 127 12.37 3.70 0.07
CA MET A 127 11.34 4.36 0.87
C MET A 127 10.98 3.55 2.11
N ALA A 128 10.86 2.23 2.02
CA ALA A 128 10.57 1.37 3.16
C ALA A 128 11.69 1.40 4.22
N ASP A 129 12.94 1.26 3.80
CA ASP A 129 14.09 1.04 4.68
C ASP A 129 14.73 2.33 5.22
N ASN A 130 14.33 3.51 4.71
CA ASN A 130 14.86 4.79 5.19
C ASN A 130 13.78 5.73 5.77
N PRO A 131 13.23 5.41 6.96
CA PRO A 131 12.24 6.25 7.62
C PRO A 131 12.85 7.58 8.10
N SER A 132 12.04 8.65 8.08
CA SER A 132 12.38 9.88 8.77
C SER A 132 11.92 9.83 10.22
N PHE A 133 12.87 9.71 11.14
CA PHE A 133 12.59 9.76 12.58
C PHE A 133 12.16 11.15 13.09
N ALA A 134 12.33 12.19 12.26
CA ALA A 134 11.97 13.56 12.61
C ALA A 134 10.51 13.91 12.24
N ALA A 135 9.82 13.05 11.49
CA ALA A 135 8.47 13.28 11.00
C ALA A 135 7.48 12.23 11.53
N GLU A 136 6.25 12.66 11.79
CA GLU A 136 5.15 11.76 12.15
C GLU A 136 4.79 10.83 10.98
N GLY A 137 4.47 9.59 11.32
CA GLY A 137 4.09 8.55 10.37
C GLY A 137 4.65 7.19 10.73
N VAL A 138 4.44 6.23 9.85
CA VAL A 138 4.85 4.83 10.01
C VAL A 138 6.38 4.74 9.97
N GLN A 139 6.99 4.22 11.03
CA GLN A 139 8.46 4.09 11.15
C GLN A 139 8.95 2.67 10.86
N ASP A 140 8.12 1.66 11.09
CA ASP A 140 8.50 0.27 10.93
C ASP A 140 8.74 -0.09 9.45
N PRO A 141 9.95 -0.54 9.05
CA PRO A 141 10.28 -0.83 7.66
C PRO A 141 9.40 -1.91 7.01
N THR A 142 8.95 -2.88 7.79
CA THR A 142 8.07 -3.96 7.31
C THR A 142 6.69 -3.40 6.98
N ILE A 143 6.11 -2.62 7.89
CA ILE A 143 4.80 -1.99 7.69
C ILE A 143 4.86 -1.02 6.50
N ARG A 144 5.93 -0.23 6.41
CA ARG A 144 6.15 0.68 5.27
C ARG A 144 6.28 -0.09 3.95
N PHE A 145 7.01 -1.19 3.94
CA PHE A 145 7.16 -2.04 2.76
C PHE A 145 5.81 -2.57 2.27
N LEU A 146 4.97 -3.09 3.17
CA LEU A 146 3.65 -3.61 2.80
C LEU A 146 2.68 -2.50 2.36
N LEU A 147 2.70 -1.33 3.01
CA LEU A 147 1.92 -0.15 2.58
C LEU A 147 2.33 0.38 1.21
N LEU A 148 3.60 0.27 0.84
CA LEU A 148 4.07 0.73 -0.46
C LEU A 148 3.92 -0.35 -1.55
N LEU A 149 3.63 -1.59 -1.18
CA LEU A 149 3.57 -2.72 -2.10
C LEU A 149 2.61 -2.51 -3.29
N PRO A 150 1.40 -1.94 -3.12
CA PRO A 150 0.51 -1.70 -4.24
C PRO A 150 1.04 -0.71 -5.28
N LEU A 151 2.04 0.10 -4.94
CA LEU A 151 2.72 0.99 -5.88
C LEU A 151 3.75 0.27 -6.74
N LEU A 152 4.12 -0.99 -6.44
CA LEU A 152 5.15 -1.72 -7.19
C LEU A 152 4.69 -2.07 -8.61
N THR A 153 5.32 -1.49 -9.59
CA THR A 153 4.98 -1.59 -11.01
C THR A 153 6.21 -1.90 -11.86
N ASP A 154 7.25 -2.37 -11.18
CA ASP A 154 8.48 -2.84 -11.78
C ASP A 154 8.27 -4.26 -12.35
N PRO A 155 8.50 -4.48 -13.66
CA PRO A 155 8.51 -5.83 -14.20
C PRO A 155 9.76 -6.63 -13.76
N GLU A 156 10.84 -5.97 -13.31
CA GLU A 156 12.12 -6.57 -12.95
C GLU A 156 12.31 -6.68 -11.43
N VAL A 157 11.44 -7.47 -10.79
CA VAL A 157 11.53 -7.76 -9.36
C VAL A 157 12.64 -8.79 -9.10
N PRO A 158 13.56 -8.55 -8.15
CA PRO A 158 14.66 -9.49 -7.88
C PRO A 158 14.17 -10.78 -7.21
N GLU A 159 14.96 -11.86 -7.35
CA GLU A 159 14.66 -13.17 -6.74
C GLU A 159 14.45 -13.10 -5.22
N SER A 160 15.10 -12.16 -4.54
CA SER A 160 14.96 -11.94 -3.09
C SER A 160 13.61 -11.33 -2.67
N ALA A 161 12.79 -10.86 -3.61
CA ALA A 161 11.53 -10.18 -3.30
C ALA A 161 10.52 -11.10 -2.61
N SER A 162 10.43 -12.36 -3.05
CA SER A 162 9.54 -13.35 -2.44
C SER A 162 9.89 -13.56 -0.97
N ALA A 163 11.18 -13.83 -0.67
CA ALA A 163 11.65 -14.01 0.69
C ALA A 163 11.39 -12.79 1.58
N ARG A 164 11.58 -11.57 1.04
CA ARG A 164 11.28 -10.33 1.76
C ARG A 164 9.79 -10.17 2.04
N LEU A 165 8.94 -10.43 1.05
CA LEU A 165 7.49 -10.33 1.20
C LEU A 165 6.94 -11.35 2.19
N MET A 166 7.41 -12.60 2.13
CA MET A 166 7.08 -13.62 3.11
C MET A 166 7.45 -13.21 4.55
N ALA A 167 8.66 -12.68 4.74
CA ALA A 167 9.11 -12.21 6.05
C ALA A 167 8.26 -11.04 6.56
N ALA A 168 7.89 -10.13 5.66
CA ALA A 168 7.03 -9.00 5.98
C ALA A 168 5.61 -9.45 6.37
N LEU A 169 5.00 -10.36 5.60
CA LEU A 169 3.70 -10.95 5.89
C LEU A 169 3.70 -11.68 7.24
N ALA A 170 4.71 -12.50 7.51
CA ALA A 170 4.84 -13.20 8.78
C ALA A 170 4.97 -12.24 9.98
N ALA A 171 5.68 -11.13 9.80
CA ALA A 171 5.84 -10.12 10.84
C ALA A 171 4.54 -9.34 11.15
N VAL A 172 3.59 -9.29 10.21
CA VAL A 172 2.27 -8.69 10.45
C VAL A 172 1.18 -9.70 10.84
N GLY A 173 1.55 -10.95 11.09
CA GLY A 173 0.65 -11.97 11.64
C GLY A 173 0.20 -13.03 10.64
N ALA A 174 0.63 -12.98 9.37
CA ALA A 174 0.31 -14.03 8.41
C ALA A 174 0.88 -15.40 8.87
N PRO A 175 0.06 -16.46 8.89
CA PRO A 175 0.50 -17.81 9.22
C PRO A 175 1.66 -18.26 8.32
N GLN A 176 2.60 -19.04 8.88
CA GLN A 176 3.78 -19.47 8.12
C GLN A 176 3.43 -20.35 6.91
N ASP A 177 2.36 -21.12 7.01
CA ASP A 177 1.83 -21.99 5.96
C ASP A 177 1.16 -21.21 4.82
N THR A 178 0.57 -20.05 5.11
CA THR A 178 -0.08 -19.20 4.09
C THR A 178 0.82 -18.07 3.57
N ALA A 179 1.85 -17.66 4.31
CA ALA A 179 2.70 -16.52 3.95
C ALA A 179 3.42 -16.72 2.60
N SER A 180 3.89 -17.93 2.29
CA SER A 180 4.52 -18.24 1.00
C SER A 180 3.52 -18.10 -0.15
N LEU A 181 2.36 -18.73 -0.02
CA LEU A 181 1.29 -18.67 -1.01
C LEU A 181 0.83 -17.22 -1.24
N THR A 182 0.62 -16.47 -0.16
CA THR A 182 0.21 -15.07 -0.21
C THR A 182 1.24 -14.21 -0.92
N ALA A 183 2.53 -14.40 -0.62
CA ALA A 183 3.61 -13.67 -1.29
C ALA A 183 3.67 -13.98 -2.79
N GLU A 184 3.53 -15.25 -3.19
CA GLU A 184 3.49 -15.66 -4.59
C GLU A 184 2.34 -15.00 -5.35
N HIS A 185 1.14 -14.99 -4.75
CA HIS A 185 -0.05 -14.37 -5.34
C HIS A 185 0.10 -12.86 -5.53
N LEU A 186 0.57 -12.15 -4.51
CA LEU A 186 0.81 -10.72 -4.58
C LEU A 186 1.85 -10.38 -5.66
N LEU A 187 2.98 -11.09 -5.70
CA LEU A 187 4.00 -10.86 -6.71
C LEU A 187 3.51 -11.20 -8.12
N ALA A 188 2.75 -12.27 -8.29
CA ALA A 188 2.16 -12.65 -9.57
C ALA A 188 1.17 -11.60 -10.09
N HIS A 189 0.40 -10.95 -9.21
CA HIS A 189 -0.47 -9.82 -9.57
C HIS A 189 0.35 -8.60 -10.00
N LEU A 190 1.29 -8.14 -9.15
CA LEU A 190 2.08 -6.92 -9.37
C LEU A 190 2.94 -7.00 -10.65
N THR A 191 3.57 -8.14 -10.90
CA THR A 191 4.41 -8.35 -12.10
C THR A 191 3.60 -8.47 -13.39
N ARG A 192 2.37 -9.01 -13.33
CA ARG A 192 1.47 -9.03 -14.50
C ARG A 192 0.95 -7.64 -14.83
N ARG A 193 0.53 -6.88 -13.83
CA ARG A 193 0.09 -5.48 -14.00
C ARG A 193 1.14 -4.64 -14.73
N SER A 194 2.40 -4.78 -14.33
CA SER A 194 3.54 -4.06 -14.91
C SER A 194 3.73 -4.32 -16.42
N ARG A 195 3.22 -5.44 -16.95
CA ARG A 195 3.32 -5.79 -18.37
C ARG A 195 2.18 -5.22 -19.22
N HIS A 196 1.13 -4.67 -18.60
CA HIS A 196 -0.07 -4.21 -19.27
C HIS A 196 -0.14 -2.68 -19.48
N ASP A 197 0.84 -1.91 -19.01
CA ASP A 197 0.88 -0.45 -19.22
C ASP A 197 1.88 -0.05 -20.33
N PRO A 198 1.42 0.34 -21.53
CA PRO A 198 2.27 0.77 -22.64
C PRO A 198 2.84 2.19 -22.49
N THR A 199 2.51 2.93 -21.41
CA THR A 199 2.89 4.33 -21.19
C THR A 199 3.81 4.56 -19.99
N TRP A 200 4.33 3.48 -19.40
CA TRP A 200 5.14 3.53 -18.18
C TRP A 200 6.38 4.42 -18.29
N ALA A 201 6.39 5.55 -17.57
CA ALA A 201 7.56 6.39 -17.34
C ALA A 201 7.70 6.63 -15.83
N SER A 202 8.82 6.21 -15.24
CA SER A 202 9.07 6.42 -13.80
C SER A 202 9.10 7.92 -13.48
N PRO A 203 8.32 8.39 -12.49
CA PRO A 203 8.20 9.81 -12.15
C PRO A 203 9.44 10.36 -11.45
N LEU A 204 10.37 9.48 -11.03
CA LEU A 204 11.61 9.82 -10.34
C LEU A 204 12.83 9.81 -11.27
N SER A 205 12.63 9.67 -12.59
CA SER A 205 13.71 9.64 -13.60
C SER A 205 14.12 11.03 -14.15
N GLY A 206 13.76 12.13 -13.49
CA GLY A 206 14.14 13.50 -13.90
C GLY A 206 15.59 13.88 -13.57
N SER A 207 16.28 14.44 -14.57
CA SER A 207 17.71 14.84 -14.61
C SER A 207 18.13 15.94 -13.65
#